data_AF-K7X663-F1
#
_entry.id   AF-K7X663-F1
#
_cell.length_a   1.000
_cell.length_b   1.000
_cell.length_c   1.000
_cell.angle_alpha   90.00
_cell.angle_beta   90.00
_cell.angle_gamma   90.00
#
_symmetry.space_group_name_H-M   'P 1'
#
loop_
_entity.id
_entity.type
_entity.pdbx_description
1 polymer ?
#
loop_
_entity_poly.entity_id
_entity_poly.type
_entity_poly.pdbx_seq_one_letter_code
_entity_poly.pdbx_strand_id
1 'polypeptide(L)'
;SAGGVAIKAGSLITVLILRQTNNYNSDDFQFVWNIYANNDVVVPTGGCDVSARDVTVTLPDYPGSVPIPLTVYCAKSQNPGYYLSGTTADAGNSIFTNTASFSPAQGVGVQLTRNGTIIPANNTVSLGAVGTSAVSLGLTA
;
A
#
# COMPACT_ATOMS: atom_id res chain seq x y z
N SER A 1 -8.49 3.81 -7.31
CA SER A 1 -7.30 2.95 -7.10
C SER A 1 -6.50 3.48 -5.93
N ALA A 2 -5.68 2.63 -5.28
CA ALA A 2 -4.81 2.99 -4.15
C ALA A 2 -3.34 2.59 -4.38
N GLY A 3 -2.88 2.63 -5.63
CA GLY A 3 -1.51 2.28 -6.00
C GLY A 3 -0.47 3.26 -5.45
N GLY A 4 0.80 2.89 -5.56
CA GLY A 4 1.91 3.76 -5.22
C GLY A 4 3.19 3.35 -5.95
N VAL A 5 4.10 4.31 -6.13
CA VAL A 5 5.43 4.08 -6.70
C VAL A 5 6.47 4.41 -5.64
N ALA A 6 7.33 3.46 -5.32
CA ALA A 6 8.44 3.68 -4.41
C ALA A 6 9.52 4.53 -5.09
N ILE A 7 9.91 5.61 -4.43
CA ILE A 7 11.03 6.46 -4.83
C ILE A 7 12.06 6.39 -3.71
N LYS A 8 13.25 5.89 -4.04
CA LYS A 8 14.36 5.79 -3.09
C LYS A 8 15.14 7.10 -3.01
N ALA A 9 15.73 7.38 -1.85
CA ALA A 9 16.67 8.47 -1.69
C ALA A 9 17.77 8.40 -2.77
N GLY A 10 18.11 9.55 -3.35
CA GLY A 10 19.03 9.67 -4.48
C GLY A 10 18.42 9.40 -5.86
N SER A 11 17.16 8.99 -5.96
CA SER A 11 16.49 8.78 -7.26
C SER A 11 16.15 10.12 -7.93
N LEU A 12 16.33 10.23 -9.25
CA LEU A 12 15.85 11.37 -10.03
C LEU A 12 14.31 11.35 -10.09
N ILE A 13 13.68 12.44 -9.67
CA ILE A 13 12.22 12.61 -9.70
C ILE A 13 11.80 13.32 -11.00
N THR A 14 12.43 14.46 -11.29
CA THR A 14 12.05 15.30 -12.42
C THR A 14 13.21 16.19 -12.86
N VAL A 15 13.10 16.72 -14.09
CA VAL A 15 14.03 17.66 -14.70
C VAL A 15 13.26 18.94 -15.02
N LEU A 16 13.60 20.04 -14.36
CA LEU A 16 12.98 21.35 -14.57
C LEU A 16 13.90 22.20 -15.44
N ILE A 17 13.35 22.81 -16.49
CA ILE A 17 14.08 23.75 -17.34
C ILE A 17 13.60 25.16 -16.99
N LEU A 18 14.49 25.98 -16.44
CA LEU A 18 14.19 27.34 -16.02
C LEU A 18 14.72 28.33 -17.05
N ARG A 19 14.05 29.48 -17.17
CA ARG A 19 14.47 30.64 -17.97
C ARG A 19 14.42 31.87 -17.08
N GLN A 20 15.52 32.60 -17.01
CA GLN A 20 15.67 33.80 -16.20
C GLN A 20 15.94 35.00 -17.10
N THR A 21 15.11 36.03 -16.94
CA THR A 21 15.22 37.33 -17.62
C THR A 21 15.21 38.48 -16.60
N ASN A 22 15.42 39.71 -17.04
CA ASN A 22 15.21 40.90 -16.22
C ASN A 22 14.54 42.05 -17.01
N ASN A 23 14.26 43.17 -16.34
CA ASN A 23 13.56 44.32 -16.90
C ASN A 23 14.47 45.51 -17.25
N TYR A 24 15.78 45.32 -17.23
CA TYR A 24 16.77 46.39 -17.44
C TYR A 24 17.52 46.23 -18.77
N ASN A 25 17.86 45.00 -19.16
CA ASN A 25 18.63 44.70 -20.37
C ASN A 25 18.07 43.49 -21.13
N SER A 26 18.85 42.95 -22.07
CA SER A 26 18.50 41.81 -22.91
C SER A 26 18.93 40.45 -22.34
N ASP A 27 19.26 40.35 -21.05
CA ASP A 27 19.69 39.09 -20.45
C ASP A 27 18.55 38.08 -20.46
N ASP A 28 18.87 36.88 -20.94
CA ASP A 28 17.94 35.78 -21.10
C ASP A 28 18.71 34.47 -21.07
N PHE A 29 18.67 33.78 -19.93
CA PHE A 29 19.45 32.58 -19.68
C PHE A 29 18.54 31.40 -19.35
N GLN A 30 18.90 30.22 -19.86
CA GLN A 30 18.26 28.96 -19.50
C GLN A 30 19.21 28.06 -18.70
N PHE A 31 18.65 27.33 -17.73
CA PHE A 31 19.39 26.35 -16.95
C PHE A 31 18.48 25.21 -16.49
N VAL A 32 19.08 24.07 -16.18
CA VAL A 32 18.38 22.83 -15.83
C VAL A 32 18.56 22.52 -14.35
N TRP A 33 17.46 22.24 -13.66
CA TRP A 33 17.45 21.70 -12.30
C TRP A 33 16.99 20.24 -12.34
N ASN A 34 17.91 19.34 -12.01
CA ASN A 34 17.61 17.93 -11.77
C ASN A 34 17.19 17.76 -10.32
N ILE A 35 15.95 17.34 -10.09
CA ILE A 35 15.39 17.18 -8.75
C ILE A 35 15.52 15.73 -8.33
N TYR A 36 16.29 15.48 -7.28
CA TYR A 36 16.50 14.15 -6.71
C TYR A 36 15.78 14.02 -5.36
N ALA A 37 15.29 12.83 -5.06
CA ALA A 37 14.67 12.52 -3.76
C ALA A 37 15.73 12.55 -2.65
N ASN A 38 15.46 13.26 -1.57
CA ASN A 38 16.36 13.26 -0.40
C ASN A 38 16.10 12.08 0.56
N ASN A 39 14.91 11.49 0.51
CA ASN A 39 14.47 10.44 1.40
C ASN A 39 13.60 9.43 0.65
N ASP A 40 13.51 8.21 1.20
CA ASP A 40 12.61 7.18 0.71
C ASP A 40 11.15 7.61 0.91
N VAL A 41 10.34 7.48 -0.14
CA VAL A 41 8.90 7.75 -0.12
C VAL A 41 8.15 6.78 -1.02
N VAL A 42 6.84 6.69 -0.84
CA VAL A 42 5.94 6.09 -1.82
C VAL A 42 4.97 7.16 -2.29
N VAL A 43 5.01 7.49 -3.58
CA VAL A 43 4.10 8.48 -4.18
C VAL A 43 2.79 7.78 -4.52
N PRO A 44 1.63 8.19 -3.96
CA PRO A 44 0.34 7.62 -4.32
C PRO A 44 0.03 7.90 -5.80
N THR A 45 -0.38 6.87 -6.54
CA THR A 45 -0.73 6.97 -7.97
C THR A 45 -2.23 6.83 -8.24
N GLY A 46 -3.02 6.78 -7.17
CA GLY A 46 -4.47 6.63 -7.23
C GLY A 46 -5.21 7.73 -6.47
N GLY A 47 -6.54 7.66 -6.49
CA GLY A 47 -7.40 8.58 -5.76
C GLY A 47 -7.53 8.28 -4.26
N CYS A 48 -6.93 7.20 -3.78
CA CYS A 48 -6.93 6.77 -2.39
C CYS A 48 -5.51 6.40 -1.94
N ASP A 49 -5.27 6.44 -0.63
CA ASP A 49 -4.00 6.11 -0.01
C ASP A 49 -4.24 5.26 1.25
N VAL A 50 -3.24 4.47 1.63
CA VAL A 50 -3.32 3.50 2.73
C VAL A 50 -2.48 3.97 3.92
N SER A 51 -2.85 3.56 5.13
CA SER A 51 -2.11 3.94 6.34
C SER A 51 -0.68 3.41 6.37
N ALA A 52 -0.41 2.29 5.69
CA ALA A 52 0.91 1.70 5.57
C ALA A 52 1.02 0.90 4.26
N ARG A 53 2.19 0.96 3.62
CA ARG A 53 2.50 0.18 2.41
C ARG A 53 3.03 -1.21 2.74
N ASP A 54 3.69 -1.33 3.89
CA ASP A 54 4.15 -2.57 4.48
C ASP A 54 3.58 -2.68 5.90
N VAL A 55 2.87 -3.78 6.19
CA VAL A 55 2.24 -4.02 7.50
C VAL A 55 2.83 -5.30 8.08
N THR A 56 3.36 -5.21 9.30
CA THR A 56 3.85 -6.35 10.08
C THR A 56 2.93 -6.58 11.26
N VAL A 57 2.49 -7.82 11.43
CA VAL A 57 1.68 -8.26 12.58
C VAL A 57 2.28 -9.51 13.20
N THR A 58 2.14 -9.66 14.51
CA THR A 58 2.57 -10.84 15.26
C THR A 58 1.32 -11.52 15.81
N LEU A 59 1.08 -12.75 15.39
CA LEU A 59 0.02 -13.59 15.94
C LEU A 59 0.38 -14.05 17.36
N PRO A 60 -0.59 -14.17 18.27
CA PRO A 60 -0.41 -14.93 19.51
C PRO A 60 -0.14 -16.42 19.20
N ASP A 61 0.28 -17.18 20.21
CA ASP A 61 0.44 -18.63 20.07
C ASP A 61 -0.86 -19.28 19.56
N TYR A 62 -0.71 -20.29 18.71
CA TYR A 62 -1.83 -20.98 18.07
C TYR A 62 -2.82 -21.55 19.12
N PRO A 63 -4.15 -21.38 18.96
CA PRO A 63 -4.88 -20.88 17.78
C PRO A 63 -5.31 -19.39 17.91
N GLY A 64 -4.45 -18.53 18.45
CA GLY A 64 -4.74 -17.10 18.61
C GLY A 64 -4.94 -16.35 17.29
N SER A 65 -5.64 -15.21 17.36
CA SER A 65 -5.90 -14.30 16.24
C SER A 65 -5.56 -12.85 16.62
N VAL A 66 -5.33 -12.00 15.62
CA VAL A 66 -5.01 -10.58 15.83
C VAL A 66 -5.61 -9.67 14.73
N PRO A 67 -6.21 -8.52 15.10
CA PRO A 67 -6.61 -7.52 14.10
C PRO A 67 -5.41 -6.94 13.36
N ILE A 68 -5.55 -6.74 12.05
CA ILE A 68 -4.52 -6.10 11.22
C ILE A 68 -4.78 -4.58 11.17
N PRO A 69 -3.84 -3.73 11.61
CA PRO A 69 -4.04 -2.28 11.67
C PRO A 69 -3.80 -1.64 10.30
N LEU A 70 -4.76 -1.80 9.38
CA LEU A 70 -4.69 -1.25 8.02
C LEU A 70 -5.97 -0.49 7.66
N THR A 71 -5.81 0.77 7.26
CA THR A 71 -6.89 1.65 6.82
C THR A 71 -6.61 2.25 5.45
N VAL A 72 -7.67 2.76 4.81
CA VAL A 72 -7.62 3.48 3.53
C VAL A 72 -8.47 4.74 3.61
N TYR A 73 -8.02 5.81 2.99
CA TYR A 73 -8.80 7.03 2.78
C TYR A 73 -8.66 7.50 1.33
N CYS A 74 -9.59 8.33 0.89
CA CYS A 74 -9.64 8.83 -0.48
C CYS A 74 -9.75 10.37 -0.49
N ALA A 75 -9.11 11.01 -1.47
CA ALA A 75 -9.15 12.49 -1.59
C ALA A 75 -10.57 13.03 -1.85
N LYS A 76 -11.43 12.18 -2.45
CA LYS A 76 -12.88 12.39 -2.62
C LYS A 76 -13.59 11.07 -2.44
N SER A 77 -14.90 11.13 -2.13
CA SER A 77 -15.74 9.94 -1.98
C SER A 77 -15.61 9.02 -3.20
N GLN A 78 -15.20 7.78 -2.95
CA GLN A 78 -15.00 6.71 -3.93
C GLN A 78 -15.55 5.41 -3.37
N ASN A 79 -15.84 4.44 -4.24
CA ASN A 79 -16.28 3.10 -3.84
C ASN A 79 -15.17 2.06 -4.06
N PRO A 80 -14.06 2.08 -3.28
CA PRO A 80 -12.99 1.11 -3.47
C PRO A 80 -13.41 -0.30 -3.02
N GLY A 81 -12.80 -1.28 -3.68
CA GLY A 81 -12.70 -2.65 -3.20
C GLY A 81 -11.25 -3.09 -3.15
N TYR A 82 -10.97 -4.17 -2.44
CA TYR A 82 -9.63 -4.79 -2.36
C TYR A 82 -9.75 -6.30 -2.55
N TYR A 83 -8.65 -6.95 -2.91
CA TYR A 83 -8.52 -8.41 -2.89
C TYR A 83 -7.16 -8.77 -2.28
N LEU A 84 -7.07 -9.98 -1.75
CA LEU A 84 -5.81 -10.51 -1.20
C LEU A 84 -5.06 -11.29 -2.28
N SER A 85 -3.74 -11.31 -2.22
CA SER A 85 -2.91 -12.08 -3.15
C SER A 85 -1.75 -12.73 -2.41
N GLY A 86 -1.36 -13.92 -2.84
CA GLY A 86 -0.28 -14.69 -2.24
C GLY A 86 -0.43 -16.17 -2.56
N THR A 87 0.57 -16.96 -2.19
CA THR A 87 0.55 -18.42 -2.35
C THR A 87 -0.35 -19.05 -1.28
N THR A 88 -1.24 -19.95 -1.70
CA THR A 88 -2.20 -20.64 -0.83
C THR A 88 -1.93 -22.14 -0.77
N ALA A 89 -2.35 -22.79 0.32
CA ALA A 89 -2.11 -24.21 0.60
C ALA A 89 -3.35 -25.09 0.40
N ASP A 90 -4.54 -24.48 0.41
CA ASP A 90 -5.83 -25.17 0.42
C ASP A 90 -6.56 -25.04 -0.93
N ALA A 91 -7.47 -25.99 -1.20
CA ALA A 91 -8.33 -25.95 -2.39
C ALA A 91 -9.30 -24.75 -2.39
N GLY A 92 -9.62 -24.20 -1.21
CA GLY A 92 -10.46 -23.02 -1.04
C GLY A 92 -9.76 -21.70 -1.34
N ASN A 93 -8.45 -21.74 -1.65
CA ASN A 93 -7.62 -20.57 -1.92
C ASN A 93 -7.71 -19.51 -0.82
N SER A 94 -7.73 -19.94 0.44
CA SER A 94 -8.06 -19.10 1.60
C SER A 94 -7.04 -19.17 2.74
N ILE A 95 -6.15 -20.14 2.72
CA ILE A 95 -5.08 -20.36 3.69
C ILE A 95 -3.75 -20.08 2.98
N PHE A 96 -3.11 -18.97 3.34
CA PHE A 96 -1.79 -18.61 2.83
C PHE A 96 -0.72 -19.53 3.43
N THR A 97 0.21 -19.97 2.58
CA THR A 97 1.28 -20.92 2.95
C THR A 97 2.20 -20.34 4.02
N ASN A 98 2.57 -21.15 5.02
CA ASN A 98 3.63 -20.80 5.96
C ASN A 98 5.00 -20.78 5.24
N THR A 99 5.63 -19.61 5.16
CA THR A 99 6.97 -19.43 4.55
C THR A 99 8.07 -19.21 5.58
N ALA A 100 7.85 -19.54 6.86
CA ALA A 100 8.86 -19.44 7.89
C ALA A 100 10.08 -20.30 7.55
N SER A 101 11.29 -19.74 7.71
CA SER A 101 12.54 -20.40 7.34
C SER A 101 13.13 -21.25 8.46
N PHE A 102 12.86 -20.91 9.73
CA PHE A 102 13.44 -21.55 10.90
C PHE A 102 12.38 -22.31 11.70
N SER A 103 12.57 -23.62 11.85
CA SER A 103 11.68 -24.52 12.58
C SER A 103 10.18 -24.29 12.28
N PRO A 104 9.75 -24.31 11.00
CA PRO A 104 8.37 -23.99 10.64
C PRO A 104 7.39 -25.02 11.20
N ALA A 105 6.29 -24.54 11.79
CA ALA A 105 5.14 -25.38 12.10
C ALA A 105 4.56 -26.00 10.83
N GLN A 106 4.24 -27.29 10.88
CA GLN A 106 3.65 -28.04 9.77
C GLN A 106 2.13 -28.14 9.93
N GLY A 107 1.41 -28.27 8.81
CA GLY A 107 -0.05 -28.44 8.81
C GLY A 107 -0.85 -27.17 9.12
N VAL A 108 -0.20 -26.01 9.20
CA VAL A 108 -0.82 -24.71 9.48
C VAL A 108 -0.44 -23.65 8.43
N GLY A 109 -1.31 -22.65 8.29
CA GLY A 109 -1.10 -21.46 7.47
C GLY A 109 -1.89 -20.28 8.04
N VAL A 110 -1.88 -19.13 7.35
CA VAL A 110 -2.58 -17.93 7.80
C VAL A 110 -3.84 -17.74 6.97
N GLN A 111 -5.00 -17.53 7.61
CA GLN A 111 -6.26 -17.25 6.93
C GLN A 111 -6.79 -15.90 7.41
N LEU A 112 -7.14 -15.02 6.49
CA LEU A 112 -7.69 -13.73 6.84
C LEU A 112 -9.21 -13.75 6.87
N THR A 113 -9.78 -13.09 7.88
CA THR A 113 -11.22 -12.88 8.00
C THR A 113 -11.57 -11.40 8.07
N ARG A 114 -12.80 -11.06 7.72
CA ARG A 114 -13.42 -9.75 7.97
C ARG A 114 -14.79 -9.96 8.58
N ASN A 115 -14.98 -9.44 9.79
CA ASN A 115 -16.21 -9.63 10.57
C ASN A 115 -16.60 -11.12 10.68
N GLY A 116 -15.60 -12.00 10.89
CA GLY A 116 -15.80 -13.45 11.00
C GLY A 116 -16.01 -14.19 9.67
N THR A 117 -16.05 -13.50 8.53
CA THR A 117 -16.15 -14.14 7.20
C THR A 117 -14.76 -14.31 6.59
N ILE A 118 -14.44 -15.52 6.12
CA ILE A 118 -13.17 -15.83 5.44
C ILE A 118 -13.09 -15.05 4.12
N ILE A 119 -11.91 -14.50 3.82
CA ILE A 119 -11.62 -13.83 2.55
C ILE A 119 -10.63 -14.69 1.75
N PRO A 120 -11.09 -15.41 0.71
CA PRO A 120 -10.19 -16.09 -0.21
C PRO A 120 -9.30 -15.11 -0.97
N ALA A 121 -8.11 -15.56 -1.37
CA ALA A 121 -7.26 -14.83 -2.29
C ALA A 121 -7.97 -14.60 -3.63
N ASN A 122 -7.68 -13.46 -4.25
CA ASN A 122 -8.25 -12.96 -5.51
C ASN A 122 -9.77 -12.76 -5.48
N ASN A 123 -10.39 -12.71 -4.30
CA ASN A 123 -11.81 -12.37 -4.14
C ASN A 123 -11.96 -10.90 -3.72
N THR A 124 -12.77 -10.13 -4.46
CA THR A 124 -12.94 -8.69 -4.20
C THR A 124 -13.90 -8.44 -3.04
N VAL A 125 -13.41 -7.72 -2.05
CA VAL A 125 -14.16 -7.22 -0.89
C VAL A 125 -14.46 -5.73 -1.09
N SER A 126 -15.75 -5.37 -1.11
CA SER A 126 -16.18 -3.97 -1.20
C SER A 126 -16.07 -3.25 0.16
N LEU A 127 -15.59 -2.00 0.13
CA LEU A 127 -15.57 -1.11 1.31
C LEU A 127 -16.75 -0.13 1.32
N GLY A 128 -17.57 -0.11 0.26
CA GLY A 128 -18.57 0.96 0.08
C GLY A 128 -17.91 2.32 -0.12
N ALA A 129 -18.61 3.39 0.26
CA ALA A 129 -18.12 4.75 0.08
C ALA A 129 -17.02 5.10 1.09
N VAL A 130 -15.83 5.39 0.59
CA VAL A 130 -14.66 5.86 1.36
C VAL A 130 -14.36 7.30 0.95
N GLY A 131 -14.38 8.20 1.94
CA GLY A 131 -14.06 9.62 1.77
C GLY A 131 -12.69 9.97 2.36
N THR A 132 -12.55 11.22 2.81
CA THR A 132 -11.29 11.75 3.37
C THR A 132 -10.96 11.19 4.75
N SER A 133 -11.94 10.67 5.48
CA SER A 133 -11.73 9.97 6.75
C SER A 133 -11.29 8.53 6.51
N ALA A 134 -10.30 8.07 7.27
CA ALA A 134 -9.79 6.71 7.17
C ALA A 134 -10.84 5.65 7.53
N VAL A 135 -10.93 4.62 6.70
CA VAL A 135 -11.81 3.46 6.88
C VAL A 135 -10.94 2.22 7.06
N SER A 136 -11.20 1.46 8.13
CA SER A 136 -10.51 0.17 8.37
C SER A 136 -10.93 -0.87 7.34
N LEU A 137 -9.96 -1.67 6.88
CA LEU A 137 -10.27 -2.84 6.05
C LEU A 137 -10.98 -3.95 6.85
N GLY A 138 -10.88 -3.90 8.19
CA GLY A 138 -11.52 -4.84 9.12
C GLY A 138 -10.94 -6.25 9.06
N LEU A 139 -9.66 -6.37 8.70
CA LEU A 139 -8.96 -7.64 8.57
C LEU A 139 -8.52 -8.19 9.93
N THR A 140 -8.66 -9.49 10.11
CA THR A 140 -8.13 -10.26 11.25
C THR A 140 -7.37 -11.45 10.71
N ALA A 141 -6.15 -11.67 11.22
CA ALA A 141 -5.34 -12.85 10.97
C ALA A 141 -5.50 -13.88 12.09
#